data_AF-A0A959P859-F1
#
_entry.id   AF-A0A959P859-F1
#
_cell.length_a   1.000
_cell.length_b   1.000
_cell.length_c   1.000
_cell.angle_alpha   90.00
_cell.angle_beta   90.00
_cell.angle_gamma   90.00
#
_symmetry.space_group_name_H-M   'P 1'
#
loop_
_entity.id
_entity.type
_entity.pdbx_description
1 polymer ?
#
loop_
_entity_poly.entity_id
_entity_poly.type
_entity_poly.pdbx_seq_one_letter_code
_entity_poly.pdbx_strand_id
1 'polypeptide(L)'
;ELQNRSARPIKYAMNKGNANSTWMSRNMIITGIMILLFLGLHFYDFWIPELNVKYVQGDMSGMLPEGGYRYWEELHHKFHDPIRVGIYVLSFVFLALHLMHGFQSAFQSVGFNHKKYTPAIKQLSNIYAVVVPLGFIIVAVYHFMTQS
;
A
#
# COMPACT_ATOMS: atom_id res chain seq x y z
N GLU A 1 18.76 -10.75 -4.69
CA GLU A 1 19.93 -10.08 -5.32
C GLU A 1 21.14 -9.92 -4.40
N LEU A 2 20.99 -9.51 -3.13
CA LEU A 2 22.11 -9.37 -2.19
C LEU A 2 22.88 -10.70 -1.98
N GLN A 3 22.16 -11.80 -1.76
CA GLN A 3 22.76 -13.15 -1.68
C GLN A 3 23.45 -13.59 -2.99
N ASN A 4 22.88 -13.26 -4.16
CA ASN A 4 23.49 -13.58 -5.45
C ASN A 4 24.75 -12.74 -5.76
N ARG A 5 24.82 -11.52 -5.21
CA ARG A 5 26.04 -10.67 -5.27
C ARG A 5 27.11 -11.16 -4.30
N SER A 6 26.73 -11.67 -3.12
CA SER A 6 27.68 -12.17 -2.13
C SER A 6 28.19 -13.58 -2.45
N ALA A 7 27.42 -14.37 -3.19
CA ALA A 7 27.79 -15.74 -3.59
C ALA A 7 28.76 -15.81 -4.79
N ARG A 8 29.19 -14.66 -5.36
CA ARG A 8 30.03 -14.63 -6.57
C ARG A 8 31.42 -14.03 -6.32
N PRO A 9 32.51 -14.76 -6.67
CA PRO A 9 33.87 -14.27 -6.54
C PRO A 9 34.26 -13.23 -7.61
N ILE A 10 33.56 -13.17 -8.76
CA ILE A 10 33.85 -12.24 -9.85
C ILE A 10 32.66 -11.28 -10.04
N LYS A 11 32.89 -9.98 -9.85
CA LYS A 11 31.89 -8.93 -10.11
C LYS A 11 31.64 -8.81 -11.62
N TYR A 12 30.39 -8.54 -12.01
CA TYR A 12 30.05 -8.31 -13.41
C TYR A 12 30.86 -7.16 -14.00
N ALA A 13 31.45 -7.37 -15.18
CA ALA A 13 32.26 -6.39 -15.90
C ALA A 13 31.47 -5.12 -16.27
N MET A 14 30.14 -5.21 -16.39
CA MET A 14 29.27 -4.06 -16.63
C MET A 14 27.85 -4.36 -16.13
N ASN A 15 27.35 -3.57 -15.17
CA ASN A 15 25.95 -3.63 -14.76
C ASN A 15 25.17 -2.53 -15.50
N LYS A 16 24.64 -2.85 -16.68
CA LYS A 16 23.69 -1.97 -17.38
C LYS A 16 22.30 -2.10 -16.75
N GLY A 17 22.15 -1.69 -15.49
CA GLY A 17 20.89 -1.82 -14.73
C GLY A 17 19.70 -1.14 -15.40
N ASN A 18 19.92 -0.03 -16.12
CA ASN A 18 18.87 0.66 -16.88
C ASN A 18 18.44 -0.07 -18.17
N ALA A 19 19.25 -1.00 -18.69
CA ALA A 19 18.90 -1.75 -19.91
C ALA A 19 18.06 -3.00 -19.61
N ASN A 20 18.11 -3.53 -18.38
CA ASN A 20 17.55 -4.85 -18.06
C ASN A 20 16.53 -4.86 -16.91
N SER A 21 16.34 -3.78 -16.14
CA SER A 21 15.33 -3.75 -15.07
C SER A 21 14.71 -2.38 -14.83
N THR A 22 13.40 -2.37 -14.55
CA THR A 22 12.69 -1.14 -14.18
C THR A 22 13.16 -0.64 -12.82
N TRP A 23 13.00 0.67 -12.56
CA TRP A 23 13.34 1.25 -11.26
C TRP A 23 12.58 0.59 -10.11
N MET A 24 11.29 0.30 -10.32
CA MET A 24 10.45 -0.32 -9.30
C MET A 24 10.93 -1.74 -8.98
N SER A 25 11.32 -2.54 -9.98
CA SER A 25 11.89 -3.88 -9.76
C SER A 25 13.13 -3.85 -8.88
N ARG A 26 13.98 -2.82 -9.03
CA ARG A 26 15.20 -2.62 -8.24
C ARG A 26 14.90 -2.18 -6.80
N ASN A 27 13.80 -1.46 -6.61
CA ASN A 27 13.40 -0.91 -5.31
C ASN A 27 12.25 -1.70 -4.65
N MET A 28 11.96 -2.94 -5.10
CA MET A 28 10.86 -3.75 -4.53
C MET A 28 11.00 -4.01 -3.03
N ILE A 29 12.22 -4.19 -2.53
CA ILE A 29 12.46 -4.35 -1.08
C ILE A 29 12.14 -3.05 -0.34
N ILE A 30 12.55 -1.90 -0.88
CA ILE A 30 12.31 -0.59 -0.26
C ILE A 30 10.80 -0.30 -0.24
N THR A 31 10.12 -0.46 -1.37
CA THR A 31 8.66 -0.28 -1.43
C THR A 31 7.93 -1.25 -0.49
N GLY A 32 8.39 -2.50 -0.36
CA GLY A 32 7.86 -3.46 0.60
C GLY A 32 8.05 -3.04 2.06
N ILE A 33 9.23 -2.55 2.44
CA ILE A 33 9.49 -2.03 3.79
C ILE A 33 8.61 -0.80 4.07
N MET A 34 8.46 0.11 3.12
CA MET A 34 7.57 1.27 3.28
C MET A 34 6.12 0.85 3.53
N ILE A 35 5.64 -0.21 2.87
CA ILE A 35 4.31 -0.78 3.11
C ILE A 35 4.21 -1.42 4.49
N LEU A 36 5.25 -2.12 4.96
CA LEU A 36 5.26 -2.69 6.31
C LEU A 36 5.18 -1.61 7.40
N LEU A 37 5.93 -0.52 7.23
CA LEU A 37 5.86 0.64 8.14
C LEU A 37 4.47 1.28 8.10
N PHE A 38 3.92 1.46 6.90
CA PHE A 38 2.56 1.96 6.72
C PHE A 38 1.52 1.05 7.38
N LEU A 39 1.66 -0.27 7.26
CA LEU A 39 0.74 -1.22 7.87
C LEU A 39 0.75 -1.12 9.40
N GLY A 40 1.94 -0.93 10.00
CA GLY A 40 2.06 -0.68 11.44
C GLY A 40 1.35 0.59 11.88
N LEU A 41 1.56 1.70 11.16
CA LEU A 41 0.86 2.97 11.40
C LEU A 41 -0.66 2.81 11.23
N HIS A 42 -1.10 2.15 10.16
CA HIS A 42 -2.50 1.90 9.86
C HIS A 42 -3.18 1.07 10.95
N PHE A 43 -2.48 0.05 11.47
CA PHE A 43 -2.99 -0.74 12.58
C PHE A 43 -3.10 0.06 13.87
N TYR A 44 -2.11 0.89 14.16
CA TYR A 44 -2.14 1.77 15.31
C TYR A 44 -3.29 2.78 15.24
N ASP A 45 -3.51 3.38 14.08
CA ASP A 45 -4.52 4.42 13.91
C ASP A 45 -5.95 3.88 13.89
N PHE A 46 -6.19 2.75 13.24
CA PHE A 46 -7.54 2.24 12.97
C PHE A 46 -7.80 0.86 13.58
N TRP A 47 -6.94 -0.11 13.32
CA TRP A 47 -7.24 -1.52 13.66
C TRP A 47 -7.26 -1.78 15.17
N ILE A 48 -6.28 -1.28 15.92
CA ILE A 48 -6.18 -1.50 17.37
C ILE A 48 -7.32 -0.80 18.13
N PRO A 49 -7.63 0.49 17.86
CA PRO A 49 -8.80 1.14 18.46
C PRO A 49 -10.11 0.41 18.10
N GLU A 50 -10.28 0.00 16.85
CA GLU A 50 -11.47 -0.70 16.39
C GLU A 50 -11.64 -2.07 17.07
N LEU A 51 -10.54 -2.81 17.27
CA LEU A 51 -10.56 -4.07 18.01
C LEU A 51 -10.96 -3.86 19.48
N ASN A 52 -10.49 -2.77 20.11
CA ASN A 52 -10.86 -2.45 21.48
C ASN A 52 -12.37 -2.20 21.60
N VAL A 53 -12.93 -1.35 20.74
CA VAL A 53 -14.37 -1.04 20.74
C VAL A 53 -15.19 -2.32 20.49
N LYS A 54 -14.83 -3.09 19.46
CA LYS A 54 -15.62 -4.26 19.05
C LYS A 54 -15.53 -5.45 20.00
N TYR A 55 -14.32 -5.79 20.45
CA TYR A 55 -14.07 -7.07 21.13
C TYR A 55 -13.72 -6.92 22.62
N VAL A 56 -13.31 -5.74 23.07
CA VAL A 56 -13.05 -5.48 24.50
C VAL A 56 -14.26 -4.80 25.14
N GLN A 57 -14.80 -3.76 24.49
CA GLN A 57 -15.99 -3.05 24.97
C GLN A 57 -17.29 -3.73 24.53
N GLY A 58 -17.24 -4.55 23.48
CA GLY A 58 -18.39 -5.31 22.98
C GLY A 58 -19.34 -4.50 22.09
N ASP A 59 -18.95 -3.31 21.65
CA ASP A 59 -19.78 -2.48 20.78
C ASP A 59 -19.49 -2.76 19.30
N MET A 60 -20.41 -3.50 18.68
CA MET A 60 -20.39 -3.82 17.25
C MET A 60 -21.31 -2.90 16.42
N SER A 61 -21.99 -1.94 17.05
CA SER A 61 -23.00 -1.10 16.41
C SER A 61 -22.40 -0.06 15.45
N GLY A 62 -21.17 0.37 15.73
CA GLY A 62 -20.52 1.47 15.01
C GLY A 62 -21.15 2.85 15.29
N MET A 63 -21.96 2.95 16.34
CA MET A 63 -22.66 4.17 16.72
C MET A 63 -22.01 4.83 17.93
N LEU A 64 -22.18 6.15 18.03
CA LEU A 64 -21.84 6.89 19.25
C LEU A 64 -22.96 6.72 20.30
N PRO A 65 -22.66 6.81 21.61
CA PRO A 65 -23.67 6.77 22.67
C PRO A 65 -24.75 7.86 22.52
N GLU A 66 -24.36 9.00 21.96
CA GLU A 66 -25.18 10.20 21.71
C GLU A 66 -26.04 10.08 20.43
N GLY A 67 -25.85 9.01 19.64
CA GLY A 67 -26.44 8.82 18.31
C GLY A 67 -25.50 9.23 17.16
N GLY A 68 -25.72 8.66 15.97
CA GLY A 68 -24.88 8.89 14.78
C GLY A 68 -23.73 7.89 14.61
N TYR A 69 -23.03 7.95 13.47
CA TYR A 69 -21.93 7.04 13.15
C TYR A 69 -20.59 7.55 13.68
N ARG A 70 -19.85 6.69 14.37
CA ARG A 70 -18.55 7.00 14.97
C ARG A 70 -17.45 7.28 13.93
N TYR A 71 -17.52 6.62 12.77
CA TYR A 71 -16.45 6.63 11.76
C TYR A 71 -16.11 8.02 11.22
N TRP A 72 -17.09 8.91 11.10
CA TRP A 72 -16.86 10.24 10.54
C TRP A 72 -15.92 11.07 11.43
N GLU A 73 -16.25 11.16 12.72
CA GLU A 73 -15.48 11.91 13.71
C GLU A 73 -14.08 11.32 13.89
N GLU A 74 -13.97 10.00 13.94
CA GLU A 74 -12.68 9.33 14.06
C GLU A 74 -11.78 9.58 12.87
N LEU A 75 -12.31 9.51 11.65
CA LEU A 75 -11.53 9.79 10.45
C LEU A 75 -11.08 11.26 10.44
N HIS A 76 -11.95 12.21 10.78
CA HIS A 76 -11.59 13.63 10.86
C HIS A 76 -10.50 13.87 11.90
N HIS A 77 -10.63 13.27 13.08
CA HIS A 77 -9.64 13.39 14.14
C HIS A 77 -8.29 12.78 13.72
N LYS A 78 -8.29 11.61 13.07
CA LYS A 78 -7.06 10.96 12.62
C LYS A 78 -6.38 11.75 11.51
N PHE A 79 -7.13 12.27 10.55
CA PHE A 79 -6.60 13.02 9.42
C PHE A 79 -6.43 14.52 9.70
N HIS A 80 -6.55 15.00 10.93
CA HIS A 80 -6.38 16.42 11.27
C HIS A 80 -4.95 16.95 11.08
N ASP A 81 -3.96 16.11 11.37
CA ASP A 81 -2.55 16.48 11.20
C ASP A 81 -2.12 16.38 9.73
N PRO A 82 -1.73 17.48 9.05
CA PRO A 82 -1.27 17.46 7.67
C PRO A 82 -0.03 16.57 7.46
N ILE A 83 0.81 16.41 8.49
CA ILE A 83 1.99 15.54 8.41
C ILE A 83 1.53 14.08 8.29
N ARG A 84 0.56 13.67 9.10
CA ARG A 84 -0.01 12.31 9.03
C ARG A 84 -0.67 12.06 7.67
N VAL A 85 -1.45 13.02 7.16
CA VAL A 85 -2.04 12.91 5.81
C VAL A 85 -0.94 12.74 4.75
N GLY A 86 0.11 13.55 4.81
CA GLY A 86 1.26 13.45 3.91
C GLY A 86 1.95 12.08 3.94
N ILE A 87 2.12 11.49 5.13
CA ILE A 87 2.66 10.13 5.28
C ILE A 87 1.74 9.11 4.60
N TYR A 88 0.43 9.16 4.85
CA TYR A 88 -0.54 8.24 4.22
C TYR A 88 -0.52 8.36 2.70
N VAL A 89 -0.54 9.57 2.15
CA VAL A 89 -0.48 9.82 0.71
C VAL A 89 0.80 9.23 0.11
N LEU A 90 1.95 9.50 0.74
CA LEU A 90 3.23 8.96 0.28
C LEU A 90 3.26 7.43 0.35
N SER A 91 2.72 6.83 1.41
CA SER A 91 2.61 5.39 1.56
C SER A 91 1.73 4.76 0.47
N PHE A 92 0.63 5.40 0.08
CA PHE A 92 -0.21 4.93 -1.03
C PHE A 92 0.50 5.02 -2.39
N VAL A 93 1.37 6.01 -2.60
CA VAL A 93 2.24 6.05 -3.79
C VAL A 93 3.21 4.88 -3.81
N PHE A 94 3.87 4.57 -2.68
CA PHE A 94 4.73 3.39 -2.59
C PHE A 94 3.95 2.08 -2.77
N LEU A 95 2.73 2.00 -2.24
CA LEU A 95 1.83 0.87 -2.44
C LEU A 95 1.47 0.69 -3.91
N ALA A 96 1.17 1.77 -4.64
CA ALA A 96 0.90 1.72 -6.08
C ALA A 96 2.10 1.14 -6.84
N LEU A 97 3.31 1.65 -6.58
CA LEU A 97 4.54 1.16 -7.20
C LEU A 97 4.81 -0.31 -6.89
N HIS A 98 4.54 -0.74 -5.65
CA HIS A 98 4.70 -2.13 -5.24
C HIS A 98 3.68 -3.04 -5.90
N LEU A 99 2.40 -2.64 -6.00
CA LEU A 99 1.34 -3.41 -6.63
C LEU A 99 1.55 -3.54 -8.14
N MET A 100 1.96 -2.46 -8.82
CA MET A 100 2.25 -2.49 -10.26
C MET A 100 3.24 -3.62 -10.63
N HIS A 101 4.19 -3.90 -9.74
CA HIS A 101 5.19 -4.95 -9.94
C HIS A 101 4.82 -6.29 -9.29
N GLY A 102 4.42 -6.26 -8.03
CA GLY A 102 4.13 -7.44 -7.22
C GLY A 102 2.91 -8.19 -7.70
N PHE A 103 1.84 -7.49 -8.10
CA PHE A 103 0.59 -8.13 -8.53
C PHE A 103 0.81 -8.94 -9.81
N GLN A 104 1.42 -8.32 -10.84
CA GLN A 104 1.80 -9.04 -12.06
C GLN A 104 2.73 -10.23 -11.77
N SER A 105 3.75 -10.02 -10.94
CA SER A 105 4.76 -11.06 -10.64
C SER A 105 4.14 -12.25 -9.92
N ALA A 106 3.16 -12.01 -9.03
CA ALA A 106 2.44 -13.07 -8.33
C ALA A 106 1.71 -14.01 -9.30
N PHE A 107 0.99 -13.48 -10.29
CA PHE A 107 0.32 -14.30 -11.32
C PHE A 107 1.31 -15.14 -12.13
N GLN A 108 2.50 -14.60 -12.40
CA GLN A 108 3.55 -15.35 -13.07
C GLN A 108 4.12 -16.46 -12.18
N SER A 109 4.32 -16.21 -10.89
CA SER A 109 4.84 -17.19 -9.93
C SER A 109 3.90 -18.37 -9.69
N VAL A 110 2.58 -18.15 -9.69
CA VAL A 110 1.59 -19.22 -9.52
C VAL A 110 1.25 -19.96 -10.82
N GLY A 111 1.86 -19.59 -11.95
CA GLY A 111 1.75 -20.32 -13.21
C GLY A 111 0.75 -19.78 -14.24
N PHE A 112 0.10 -18.63 -14.01
CA PHE A 112 -0.79 -17.97 -14.98
C PHE A 112 -0.03 -17.21 -16.08
N ASN A 113 1.07 -17.78 -16.58
CA ASN A 113 1.89 -17.18 -17.63
C ASN A 113 1.60 -17.81 -18.99
N HIS A 114 0.64 -17.24 -19.72
CA HIS A 114 0.25 -17.72 -21.06
C HIS A 114 0.09 -16.54 -22.03
N LYS A 115 0.65 -16.65 -23.26
CA LYS A 115 0.66 -15.56 -24.26
C LYS A 115 -0.71 -14.88 -24.49
N LYS A 116 -1.82 -15.62 -24.33
CA LYS A 116 -3.19 -15.13 -24.48
C LYS A 116 -3.69 -14.28 -23.30
N TYR A 117 -3.36 -14.64 -22.05
CA TYR A 117 -3.93 -14.03 -20.85
C TYR A 117 -2.97 -13.07 -20.14
N THR A 118 -1.66 -13.28 -20.28
CA THR A 118 -0.62 -12.42 -19.68
C THR A 118 -0.80 -10.92 -20.03
N PRO A 119 -1.13 -10.52 -21.27
CA PRO A 119 -1.36 -9.10 -21.58
C PRO A 119 -2.55 -8.50 -20.81
N ALA A 120 -3.67 -9.22 -20.73
CA ALA A 120 -4.85 -8.78 -20.01
C ALA A 120 -4.60 -8.69 -18.49
N ILE A 121 -3.90 -9.68 -17.92
CA ILE A 121 -3.50 -9.68 -16.50
C ILE A 121 -2.61 -8.47 -16.20
N LYS A 122 -1.63 -8.16 -17.07
CA LYS A 122 -0.77 -6.98 -16.91
C LYS A 122 -1.57 -5.67 -16.93
N GLN A 123 -2.51 -5.54 -17.86
CA GLN A 123 -3.35 -4.35 -17.94
C GLN A 123 -4.23 -4.20 -16.69
N LEU A 124 -4.88 -5.29 -16.26
CA LEU A 124 -5.67 -5.30 -15.03
C LEU A 124 -4.81 -4.96 -13.80
N SER A 125 -3.59 -5.52 -13.73
CA SER A 125 -2.64 -5.25 -12.66
C SER A 125 -2.30 -3.77 -12.55
N ASN A 126 -2.02 -3.12 -13.69
CA ASN A 126 -1.69 -1.70 -13.72
C ASN A 126 -2.88 -0.83 -13.35
N ILE A 127 -4.08 -1.14 -13.84
CA ILE A 127 -5.30 -0.41 -13.49
C ILE A 127 -5.55 -0.53 -11.98
N TYR A 128 -5.53 -1.76 -11.45
CA TYR A 128 -5.75 -2.02 -10.02
C TYR A 128 -4.74 -1.27 -9.14
N ALA A 129 -3.46 -1.32 -9.51
CA ALA A 129 -2.38 -0.69 -8.77
C ALA A 129 -2.43 0.84 -8.76
N VAL A 130 -3.16 1.48 -9.67
CA VAL A 130 -3.35 2.94 -9.69
C VAL A 130 -4.67 3.33 -9.06
N VAL A 131 -5.77 2.69 -9.47
CA VAL A 131 -7.13 3.08 -9.05
C VAL A 131 -7.34 2.91 -7.55
N VAL A 132 -6.89 1.79 -6.98
CA VAL A 132 -7.11 1.51 -5.56
C VAL A 132 -6.35 2.52 -4.67
N PRO A 133 -5.03 2.73 -4.83
CA PRO A 133 -4.33 3.72 -4.02
C PRO A 133 -4.80 5.15 -4.27
N LEU A 134 -5.17 5.51 -5.51
CA LEU A 134 -5.72 6.83 -5.81
C LEU A 134 -7.04 7.07 -5.07
N GLY A 135 -7.92 6.07 -5.03
CA GLY A 135 -9.17 6.14 -4.27
C GLY A 135 -8.92 6.42 -2.78
N PHE A 136 -7.95 5.74 -2.16
CA PHE A 136 -7.60 5.99 -0.76
C PHE A 136 -6.94 7.35 -0.52
N ILE A 137 -6.13 7.84 -1.47
CA ILE A 137 -5.57 9.20 -1.42
C ILE A 137 -6.70 10.23 -1.44
N ILE A 138 -7.70 10.06 -2.32
CA ILE A 138 -8.86 10.96 -2.39
C ILE A 138 -9.60 10.96 -1.06
N VAL A 139 -9.82 9.80 -0.45
CA VAL A 139 -10.48 9.70 0.87
C VAL A 139 -9.70 10.46 1.95
N ALA A 140 -8.38 10.26 2.03
CA ALA A 140 -7.54 10.94 3.03
C ALA A 140 -7.52 12.47 2.84
N VAL A 141 -7.38 12.93 1.59
CA VAL A 141 -7.38 14.37 1.25
C VAL A 141 -8.75 14.98 1.49
N TYR A 142 -9.84 14.28 1.13
CA TYR A 142 -11.20 14.75 1.36
C TYR A 142 -11.45 15.01 2.86
N HIS A 143 -11.15 14.04 3.71
CA HIS A 143 -11.31 14.18 5.17
C HIS A 143 -10.37 15.20 5.80
N PHE A 144 -9.25 15.54 5.14
CA PHE A 144 -8.40 16.66 5.56
C PHE A 144 -9.02 18.01 5.19
N MET A 145 -9.59 18.12 3.98
CA MET A 145 -10.16 19.35 3.47
C MET A 145 -11.53 19.70 4.08
N THR A 146 -12.31 18.71 4.52
CA THR A 146 -13.64 18.92 5.11
C THR A 146 -13.62 19.14 6.62
N GLN A 147 -12.45 19.39 7.19
CA GLN A 147 -12.32 19.70 8.62
C GLN A 147 -12.80 21.13 8.86
N SER A 148 -13.96 21.23 9.51
CA SER A 148 -14.57 22.47 9.97
C SER A 148 -14.43 22.60 11.47
#